data_AF-A0A0P9D2F6-F1
#
_entry.id   AF-A0A0P9D2F6-F1
#
_cell.length_a   1.000
_cell.length_b   1.000
_cell.length_c   1.000
_cell.angle_alpha   90.00
_cell.angle_beta   90.00
_cell.angle_gamma   90.00
#
_symmetry.space_group_name_H-M   'P 1'
#
loop_
_entity.id
_entity.type
_entity.pdbx_description
1 polymer ?
#
loop_
_entity_poly.entity_id
_entity_poly.type
_entity_poly.pdbx_seq_one_letter_code
_entity_poly.pdbx_strand_id
1 'polypeptide(L)' 'MNYFERYRNGEHTQVWAELQALGERVRHEPYLADAEAVAAETMRRVRRNCERIVARLTALGYVFGTFPDGT' A
#
# COMPACT_ATOMS: atom_id res chain seq x y z
N MET A 1 12.64 17.06 -3.25
CA MET A 1 11.84 15.87 -3.57
C MET A 1 10.71 15.81 -2.55
N ASN A 2 9.46 15.74 -2.99
CA ASN A 2 8.29 15.73 -2.12
C ASN A 2 8.03 14.32 -1.54
N TYR A 3 7.05 14.16 -0.65
CA TYR A 3 6.78 12.85 -0.02
C TYR A 3 6.39 11.80 -1.06
N PHE A 4 5.62 12.19 -2.08
CA PHE A 4 5.16 11.28 -3.11
C PHE A 4 6.31 10.74 -3.97
N GLU A 5 7.22 11.62 -4.39
CA GLU A 5 8.41 11.25 -5.17
C GLU A 5 9.32 10.30 -4.37
N ARG A 6 9.55 10.60 -3.08
CA ARG A 6 10.31 9.71 -2.17
C ARG A 6 9.64 8.35 -2.01
N TYR A 7 8.32 8.34 -1.85
CA TYR A 7 7.55 7.10 -1.76
C TYR A 7 7.72 6.25 -3.02
N ARG A 8 7.65 6.85 -4.21
CA ARG A 8 7.87 6.13 -5.48
C ARG A 8 9.29 5.60 -5.64
N ASN A 9 10.27 6.24 -4.99
CA ASN A 9 11.68 5.84 -5.02
C ASN A 9 12.05 4.78 -3.97
N GLY A 10 11.08 4.21 -3.25
CA GLY A 10 11.32 3.08 -2.35
C GLY A 10 11.37 3.44 -0.86
N GLU A 11 11.30 4.72 -0.49
CA GLU A 11 11.33 5.18 0.90
C GLU A 11 9.98 4.98 1.65
N HIS A 12 9.31 3.85 1.42
CA HIS A 12 7.90 3.67 1.77
C HIS A 12 7.65 3.80 3.29
N THR A 13 8.42 3.07 4.10
CA THR A 13 8.26 3.06 5.57
C THR A 13 8.58 4.42 6.17
N GLN A 14 9.64 5.06 5.69
CA GLN A 14 10.06 6.38 6.19
C GLN A 14 9.01 7.45 5.87
N VAL A 15 8.53 7.51 4.62
CA VAL A 15 7.49 8.47 4.23
C VAL A 15 6.20 8.25 5.03
N TRP A 16 5.77 7.00 5.26
CA TRP A 16 4.61 6.73 6.10
C TRP A 16 4.80 7.15 7.56
N ALA A 17 5.99 6.96 8.13
CA ALA A 17 6.29 7.40 9.50
C ALA A 17 6.26 8.93 9.61
N GLU A 18 6.85 9.63 8.64
CA GLU A 18 6.88 11.09 8.60
C GLU A 18 5.48 11.68 8.41
N LEU A 19 4.67 11.15 7.48
CA LEU A 19 3.29 11.59 7.27
C LEU A 19 2.42 11.36 8.52
N GLN A 20 2.61 10.24 9.24
CA GLN A 20 1.92 9.99 10.50
C GLN A 20 2.36 10.97 11.60
N ALA A 21 3.64 11.29 11.68
CA ALA A 21 4.18 12.23 12.66
C ALA A 21 3.68 13.67 12.47
N LEU A 22 3.15 14.01 11.29
CA LEU A 22 2.48 15.31 11.08
C LEU A 22 1.20 15.46 11.90
N GLY A 23 0.57 14.35 12.31
CA GLY A 23 -0.71 14.35 13.02
C GLY A 23 -1.82 14.93 12.16
N GLU A 24 -2.69 15.75 12.74
CA GLU A 24 -3.81 16.38 12.03
C GLU A 24 -3.38 17.24 10.83
N ARG A 25 -2.18 17.84 10.89
CA ARG A 25 -1.63 18.68 9.82
C ARG A 25 -1.49 17.97 8.47
N VAL A 26 -1.43 16.64 8.46
CA VAL A 26 -1.37 15.86 7.21
C VAL A 26 -2.61 16.07 6.32
N ARG A 27 -3.74 16.50 6.91
CA ARG A 27 -5.00 16.76 6.22
C ARG A 27 -5.13 18.21 5.70
N HIS A 28 -4.06 19.00 5.84
CA HIS A 28 -4.05 20.40 5.43
C HIS A 28 -2.88 20.68 4.50
N GLU A 29 -3.03 21.72 3.67
CA GLU A 29 -1.93 22.22 2.88
C GLU A 29 -0.78 22.71 3.80
N PRO A 30 0.49 22.49 3.40
CA PRO A 30 0.95 22.00 2.09
C PRO A 30 1.07 20.47 1.97
N TYR A 31 0.61 19.68 2.96
CA TYR A 31 0.86 18.24 3.03
C TYR A 31 -0.22 17.38 2.37
N LEU A 32 -1.43 17.93 2.24
CA LEU A 32 -2.62 17.19 1.81
C LEU A 32 -2.43 16.49 0.47
N ALA A 33 -2.04 17.23 -0.57
CA ALA A 33 -1.90 16.69 -1.92
C ALA A 33 -0.91 15.51 -1.99
N ASP A 34 0.22 15.63 -1.29
CA ASP A 34 1.25 14.60 -1.22
C ASP A 34 0.76 13.37 -0.43
N ALA A 35 0.07 13.59 0.69
CA ALA A 35 -0.49 12.51 1.51
C ALA A 35 -1.54 11.70 0.74
N GLU A 36 -2.42 12.36 -0.02
CA GLU A 36 -3.40 11.71 -0.89
C GLU A 36 -2.72 10.89 -1.98
N ALA A 37 -1.69 11.45 -2.63
CA ALA A 37 -0.93 10.74 -3.67
C ALA A 37 -0.21 9.50 -3.13
N VAL A 38 0.40 9.59 -1.93
CA VAL A 38 1.03 8.45 -1.24
C VAL A 38 -0.01 7.39 -0.87
N ALA A 39 -1.16 7.77 -0.33
CA ALA A 39 -2.22 6.83 0.00
C ALA A 39 -2.73 6.09 -1.25
N ALA A 40 -2.96 6.81 -2.35
CA ALA A 40 -3.39 6.23 -3.61
C ALA A 40 -2.36 5.25 -4.20
N GLU A 41 -1.07 5.60 -4.20
CA GLU A 41 -0.02 4.67 -4.67
C GLU A 41 0.15 3.47 -3.76
N THR A 42 -0.03 3.64 -2.44
CA THR A 42 -0.05 2.54 -1.49
C THR A 42 -1.13 1.53 -1.86
N MET A 43 -2.36 1.97 -2.15
CA MET A 43 -3.45 1.08 -2.56
C MET A 43 -3.19 0.41 -3.92
N ARG A 44 -2.62 1.13 -4.89
CA ARG A 44 -2.21 0.53 -6.17
C ARG A 44 -1.16 -0.58 -5.97
N ARG A 45 -0.20 -0.37 -5.08
CA ARG A 45 0.83 -1.37 -4.73
C ARG A 45 0.23 -2.57 -4.00
N VAL A 46 -0.71 -2.36 -3.08
CA VAL A 46 -1.45 -3.44 -2.40
C VAL A 46 -2.16 -4.30 -3.44
N ARG A 47 -2.92 -3.70 -4.36
CA ARG A 47 -3.59 -4.43 -5.44
C ARG A 47 -2.62 -5.31 -6.24
N ARG A 48 -1.52 -4.73 -6.76
CA ARG A 48 -0.50 -5.47 -7.52
C ARG A 48 0.09 -6.64 -6.73
N ASN A 49 0.32 -6.44 -5.43
CA ASN A 49 0.83 -7.49 -4.56
C ASN A 49 -0.19 -8.62 -4.36
N CYS A 50 -1.46 -8.29 -4.12
CA CYS A 50 -2.53 -9.28 -4.00
C CYS A 50 -2.69 -10.08 -5.31
N GLU A 51 -2.74 -9.40 -6.45
CA GLU A 51 -2.81 -10.05 -7.78
C GLU A 51 -1.64 -11.02 -7.98
N ARG A 52 -0.41 -10.62 -7.61
CA ARG A 52 0.77 -11.47 -7.69
C ARG A 52 0.70 -12.68 -6.75
N ILE A 53 0.19 -12.50 -5.54
CA ILE A 53 0.02 -13.60 -4.58
C ILE A 53 -1.02 -14.60 -5.11
N VAL A 54 -2.19 -14.11 -5.54
CA VAL A 54 -3.25 -14.94 -6.13
C VAL A 54 -2.72 -15.73 -7.32
N ALA A 55 -2.07 -15.07 -8.28
CA ALA A 55 -1.52 -15.75 -9.45
C ALA A 55 -0.54 -16.87 -9.10
N ARG A 56 0.34 -16.64 -8.10
CA ARG A 56 1.31 -17.65 -7.64
C ARG A 56 0.66 -18.81 -6.91
N LEU A 57 -0.32 -18.54 -6.05
CA LEU A 57 -1.06 -19.58 -5.34
C LEU A 57 -1.83 -20.47 -6.32
N THR A 58 -2.54 -19.87 -7.27
CA THR A 58 -3.24 -20.61 -8.33
C THR A 58 -2.28 -21.49 -9.13
N ALA A 59 -1.10 -20.98 -9.50
CA ALA A 59 -0.08 -21.76 -10.22
C ALA A 59 0.46 -22.96 -9.42
N LEU A 60 0.38 -22.91 -8.09
CA LEU A 60 0.77 -24.01 -7.20
C LEU A 60 -0.39 -24.99 -6.92
N GLY A 61 -1.56 -24.78 -7.51
CA GLY A 61 -2.75 -25.62 -7.27
C GLY A 61 -3.46 -25.32 -5.94
N TYR A 62 -3.17 -24.17 -5.31
CA TYR A 62 -3.89 -23.75 -4.10
C TYR A 62 -5.36 -23.45 -4.43
N VAL A 63 -6.29 -23.99 -3.63
CA VAL A 63 -7.73 -23.75 -3.77
C VAL A 63 -8.18 -22.79 -2.67
N PHE A 64 -8.69 -21.62 -3.08
CA PHE A 64 -9.24 -20.63 -2.14
C PHE A 64 -10.62 -21.06 -1.64
N GLY A 65 -10.91 -20.79 -0.36
CA GLY A 65 -12.22 -21.07 0.23
C GLY A 65 -12.50 -22.55 0.46
N THR A 66 -11.47 -23.40 0.47
CA THR A 66 -11.57 -24.79 0.92
C THR A 66 -10.83 -24.90 2.24
N PHE A 67 -11.57 -25.13 3.32
CA PHE A 67 -11.00 -25.40 4.62
C PHE A 67 -10.89 -26.93 4.85
N PRO A 68 -9.93 -27.41 5.66
CA PRO A 68 -9.73 -28.84 5.90
C PRO A 68 -10.95 -29.57 6.49
N ASP A 69 -11.92 -28.84 7.03
CA ASP A 69 -13.16 -29.35 7.63
C ASP A 69 -14.36 -29.36 6.67
N GLY A 70 -14.17 -28.95 5.41
CA GLY A 70 -15.23 -28.94 4.40
C GLY A 70 -16.27 -27.83 4.54
N THR A 71 -15.98 -26.78 5.34
CA THR A 71 -16.77 -25.55 5.38
C THR A 71 -16.28 -24.49 4.40
#